data_AF-A1DAC9-F1
#
_entry.id   AF-A1DAC9-F1
#
_cell.length_a   1.000
_cell.length_b   1.000
_cell.length_c   1.000
_cell.angle_alpha   90.00
_cell.angle_beta   90.00
_cell.angle_gamma   90.00
#
_symmetry.space_group_name_H-M   'P 1'
#
loop_
_entity.id
_entity.type
_entity.pdbx_description
1 polymer ?
#
loop_
_entity_poly.entity_id
_entity_poly.type
_entity_poly.pdbx_seq_one_letter_code
_entity_poly.pdbx_strand_id
1 'polypeptide(L)'
;MALVHDMADMAECLVGDITPLHKLLPGVTDINTFTALFRGYEENQTLEAQLVHDINKLERVLQTFEYERCHQRDLSEFYHVMDAIRLPEMRDWGLMMMEEREAFQAATSKGEIENDLTKT
;
A
#
# COMPACT_ATOMS: atom_id res chain seq x y z
N MET A 1 7.76 -20.83 -4.33
CA MET A 1 6.78 -20.07 -5.13
C MET A 1 5.52 -19.82 -4.29
N ALA A 2 5.64 -19.08 -3.18
CA ALA A 2 4.54 -18.91 -2.22
C ALA A 2 4.48 -17.51 -1.58
N LEU A 3 5.31 -16.55 -2.02
CA LEU A 3 5.37 -15.21 -1.42
C LEU A 3 4.96 -14.09 -2.40
N VAL A 4 4.86 -14.41 -3.69
CA VAL A 4 4.42 -13.46 -4.73
C VAL A 4 2.94 -13.65 -5.09
N HIS A 5 2.35 -14.80 -4.75
CA HIS A 5 0.92 -15.04 -4.97
C HIS A 5 0.05 -14.21 -4.01
N ASP A 6 0.46 -14.10 -2.74
CA ASP A 6 -0.29 -13.35 -1.72
C ASP A 6 -0.34 -11.83 -1.98
N MET A 7 0.64 -11.27 -2.71
CA MET A 7 0.61 -9.84 -3.06
C MET A 7 -0.33 -9.52 -4.21
N ALA A 8 -0.59 -10.48 -5.11
CA ALA A 8 -1.62 -10.35 -6.13
C ALA A 8 -3.03 -10.49 -5.53
N ASP A 9 -3.21 -11.31 -4.49
CA ASP A 9 -4.49 -11.45 -3.77
C ASP A 9 -4.92 -10.15 -3.05
N MET A 10 -3.98 -9.26 -2.67
CA MET A 10 -4.33 -7.95 -2.07
C MET A 10 -4.86 -6.92 -3.08
N ALA A 11 -4.41 -7.00 -4.34
CA ALA A 11 -4.93 -6.14 -5.41
C ALA A 11 -6.17 -6.73 -6.10
N GLU A 12 -6.28 -8.06 -6.19
CA GLU A 12 -7.48 -8.74 -6.68
C GLU A 12 -8.65 -8.65 -5.68
N CYS A 13 -8.42 -8.42 -4.38
CA CYS A 13 -9.47 -8.20 -3.39
C CYS A 13 -10.32 -6.92 -3.63
N LEU A 14 -9.84 -5.95 -4.42
CA LEU A 14 -10.62 -4.75 -4.74
C LEU A 14 -11.80 -5.00 -5.69
N VAL A 15 -11.86 -6.14 -6.39
CA VAL A 15 -13.02 -6.53 -7.24
C VAL A 15 -13.35 -8.02 -7.18
N GLY A 16 -12.37 -8.88 -6.90
CA GLY A 16 -12.42 -10.34 -7.06
C GLY A 16 -12.96 -11.13 -5.86
N ASP A 17 -13.03 -10.53 -4.67
CA ASP A 17 -13.53 -11.21 -3.48
C ASP A 17 -14.68 -10.41 -2.85
N ILE A 18 -15.84 -10.41 -3.52
CA ILE A 18 -17.10 -9.94 -2.92
C ILE A 18 -17.52 -10.93 -1.83
N THR A 19 -16.81 -10.86 -0.69
CA THR A 19 -17.24 -11.47 0.57
C THR A 19 -18.70 -11.08 0.78
N PRO A 20 -19.62 -12.05 0.95
CA PRO A 20 -21.04 -11.74 1.04
C PRO A 20 -21.32 -10.66 2.07
N LEU A 21 -22.03 -9.60 1.65
CA LEU A 21 -22.25 -8.36 2.40
C LEU A 21 -22.68 -8.58 3.87
N HIS A 22 -23.49 -9.59 4.14
CA HIS A 22 -23.97 -9.95 5.48
C HIS A 22 -22.86 -10.34 6.46
N LYS A 23 -21.66 -10.69 5.97
CA LYS A 23 -20.49 -11.03 6.80
C LYS A 23 -19.66 -9.81 7.18
N LEU A 24 -19.62 -8.79 6.31
CA LEU A 24 -18.80 -7.60 6.51
C LEU A 24 -19.51 -6.55 7.37
N LEU A 25 -20.84 -6.44 7.24
CA LEU A 25 -21.63 -5.42 7.93
C LEU A 25 -22.86 -6.09 8.58
N PRO A 26 -22.69 -6.73 9.76
CA PRO A 26 -23.81 -7.29 10.50
C PRO A 26 -24.75 -6.15 10.93
N GLY A 27 -25.82 -5.94 10.17
CA GLY A 27 -26.78 -4.85 10.35
C GLY A 27 -27.17 -4.12 9.07
N VAL A 28 -26.38 -4.24 7.99
CA VAL A 28 -26.73 -3.69 6.68
C VAL A 28 -27.39 -4.80 5.85
N THR A 29 -28.73 -4.85 5.92
CA THR A 29 -29.54 -5.83 5.20
C THR A 29 -30.12 -5.28 3.89
N ASP A 30 -30.06 -3.96 3.69
CA ASP A 30 -30.59 -3.26 2.52
C ASP A 30 -29.47 -2.77 1.61
N ILE A 31 -29.57 -3.12 0.32
CA ILE A 31 -28.59 -2.78 -0.70
C ILE A 31 -28.53 -1.27 -0.95
N ASN A 32 -29.64 -0.54 -0.81
CA ASN A 32 -29.68 0.89 -1.06
C ASN A 32 -28.89 1.67 -0.01
N THR A 33 -29.00 1.26 1.26
CA THR A 33 -28.23 1.80 2.37
C THR A 33 -26.73 1.59 2.16
N PHE A 34 -26.33 0.39 1.73
CA PHE A 34 -24.94 0.11 1.37
C PHE A 34 -24.46 0.98 0.20
N THR A 35 -25.24 1.05 -0.90
CA THR A 35 -24.88 1.86 -2.07
C THR A 35 -24.72 3.33 -1.70
N ALA A 36 -25.55 3.88 -0.81
CA ALA A 36 -25.42 5.25 -0.34
C ALA A 36 -24.13 5.49 0.47
N LEU A 37 -23.79 4.56 1.38
CA LEU A 37 -22.54 4.61 2.15
C LEU A 37 -21.30 4.47 1.25
N PHE A 38 -21.31 3.50 0.34
CA PHE A 38 -20.24 3.29 -0.63
C PHE A 38 -20.07 4.51 -1.53
N ARG A 39 -21.17 5.11 -2.00
CA ARG A 39 -21.11 6.34 -2.77
C ARG A 39 -20.49 7.49 -1.99
N GLY A 40 -20.87 7.67 -0.71
CA GLY A 40 -20.26 8.68 0.15
C GLY A 40 -18.76 8.46 0.37
N TYR A 41 -18.32 7.20 0.43
CA TYR A 41 -16.90 6.83 0.45
C TYR A 41 -16.19 7.16 -0.88
N GLU A 42 -16.78 6.79 -2.02
CA GLU A 42 -16.24 7.06 -3.36
C GLU A 42 -16.15 8.55 -3.68
N GLU A 43 -17.11 9.35 -3.19
CA GLU A 43 -17.10 10.80 -3.33
C GLU A 43 -15.90 11.46 -2.61
N ASN A 44 -15.31 10.78 -1.63
CA ASN A 44 -14.07 11.18 -0.95
C ASN A 44 -14.11 12.62 -0.39
N GLN A 45 -15.28 13.04 0.07
CA GLN A 45 -15.54 14.39 0.60
C GLN A 45 -15.47 14.45 2.13
N THR A 46 -15.77 13.35 2.81
CA THR A 46 -15.70 13.28 4.28
C THR A 46 -14.27 13.02 4.73
N LEU A 47 -13.97 13.45 5.95
CA LEU A 47 -12.65 13.24 6.55
C LEU A 47 -12.36 11.75 6.71
N GLU A 48 -13.37 10.96 7.09
CA GLU A 48 -13.27 9.51 7.26
C GLU A 48 -12.99 8.81 5.94
N ALA A 49 -13.64 9.22 4.84
CA ALA A 49 -13.36 8.67 3.52
C ALA A 49 -11.92 9.01 3.09
N GLN A 50 -11.50 10.26 3.24
CA GLN A 50 -10.14 10.69 2.91
C GLN A 50 -9.08 9.93 3.70
N LEU A 51 -9.32 9.71 4.99
CA LEU A 51 -8.46 8.90 5.85
C LEU A 51 -8.31 7.47 5.32
N VAL A 52 -9.42 6.80 5.01
CA VAL A 52 -9.38 5.42 4.51
C VAL A 52 -8.70 5.35 3.13
N HIS A 53 -8.98 6.31 2.24
CA HIS A 53 -8.33 6.40 0.93
C HIS A 53 -6.83 6.64 1.05
N ASP A 54 -6.37 7.43 2.01
CA ASP A 54 -4.94 7.70 2.21
C ASP A 54 -4.23 6.53 2.89
N ILE A 55 -4.88 5.85 3.83
CA ILE A 55 -4.37 4.59 4.41
C ILE A 55 -4.19 3.53 3.33
N ASN A 56 -5.14 3.38 2.40
CA ASN A 56 -5.01 2.42 1.30
C ASN A 56 -3.79 2.73 0.40
N LYS A 57 -3.48 4.00 0.17
CA LYS A 57 -2.29 4.42 -0.58
C LYS A 57 -1.01 4.08 0.17
N LEU A 58 -0.97 4.37 1.47
CA LEU A 58 0.19 4.04 2.32
C LEU A 58 0.43 2.53 2.41
N GLU A 59 -0.63 1.73 2.49
CA GLU A 59 -0.51 0.27 2.47
C GLU A 59 0.16 -0.22 1.18
N ARG A 60 -0.22 0.36 0.03
CA ARG A 60 0.43 0.03 -1.26
C ARG A 60 1.91 0.39 -1.28
N VAL A 61 2.29 1.52 -0.69
CA VAL A 61 3.69 1.94 -0.55
C VAL A 61 4.46 0.94 0.31
N LEU A 62 3.89 0.55 1.46
CA LEU A 62 4.48 -0.42 2.37
C LEU A 62 4.66 -1.79 1.69
N GLN A 63 3.64 -2.28 0.99
CA GLN A 63 3.70 -3.52 0.21
C GLN A 63 4.86 -3.48 -0.80
N THR A 64 4.96 -2.37 -1.54
CA THR A 64 6.02 -2.16 -2.53
C THR A 64 7.39 -2.24 -1.88
N PHE A 65 7.58 -1.52 -0.77
CA PHE A 65 8.85 -1.50 -0.06
C PHE A 65 9.26 -2.86 0.48
N GLU A 66 8.34 -3.60 1.11
CA GLU A 66 8.62 -4.95 1.61
C GLU A 66 8.99 -5.92 0.48
N TYR A 67 8.37 -5.78 -0.70
CA TYR A 67 8.75 -6.57 -1.86
C TYR A 67 10.15 -6.23 -2.39
N GLU A 68 10.50 -4.94 -2.44
CA GLU A 68 11.86 -4.50 -2.80
C GLU A 68 12.89 -5.13 -1.84
N ARG A 69 12.61 -5.15 -0.53
CA ARG A 69 13.49 -5.76 0.49
C ARG A 69 13.64 -7.27 0.31
N CYS A 70 12.54 -7.97 0.07
CA CYS A 70 12.54 -9.42 -0.07
C CYS A 70 13.20 -9.91 -1.35
N HIS A 71 13.10 -9.13 -2.43
CA HIS A 71 13.51 -9.56 -3.77
C HIS A 71 14.66 -8.77 -4.38
N GLN A 72 15.18 -7.76 -3.68
CA GLN A 72 16.30 -6.90 -4.13
C GLN A 72 16.03 -6.32 -5.52
N ARG A 73 14.81 -5.83 -5.71
CA ARG A 73 14.37 -5.18 -6.95
C ARG A 73 14.09 -3.72 -6.69
N ASP A 74 14.29 -2.92 -7.73
CA ASP A 74 13.84 -1.53 -7.74
C ASP A 74 12.41 -1.47 -8.29
N LEU A 75 11.49 -1.01 -7.44
CA LEU A 75 10.09 -0.76 -7.73
C LEU A 75 9.76 0.74 -7.56
N SER A 76 10.75 1.61 -7.78
CA SER A 76 10.60 3.09 -7.70
C SER A 76 9.37 3.62 -8.45
N GLU A 77 8.95 2.95 -9.54
CA GLU A 77 7.79 3.36 -10.33
C GLU A 77 6.46 3.36 -9.56
N PHE A 78 6.33 2.57 -8.49
CA PHE A 78 5.07 2.43 -7.75
C PHE A 78 4.87 3.51 -6.67
N TYR A 79 5.91 4.27 -6.34
CA TYR A 79 5.88 5.28 -5.27
C TYR A 79 5.21 6.60 -5.67
N HIS A 80 4.87 6.81 -6.94
CA HIS A 80 4.09 7.98 -7.40
C HIS A 80 2.74 8.14 -6.68
N VAL A 81 2.23 7.08 -6.05
CA VAL A 81 1.01 7.12 -5.22
C VAL A 81 1.11 8.08 -4.04
N MET A 82 2.34 8.36 -3.56
CA MET A 82 2.61 9.29 -2.48
C MET A 82 2.09 10.70 -2.78
N ASP A 83 2.14 11.12 -4.05
CA ASP A 83 1.64 12.45 -4.49
C ASP A 83 0.12 12.58 -4.37
N ALA A 84 -0.59 11.46 -4.28
CA ALA A 84 -2.05 11.41 -4.17
C ALA A 84 -2.56 11.35 -2.71
N ILE A 85 -1.67 11.34 -1.72
CA ILE A 85 -2.04 11.41 -0.30
C ILE A 85 -2.45 12.84 0.06
N ARG A 86 -3.63 13.00 0.67
CA ARG A 86 -4.22 14.32 0.95
C ARG A 86 -3.95 14.80 2.37
N LEU A 87 -4.07 13.90 3.35
CA LEU A 87 -3.95 14.25 4.76
C LEU A 87 -2.48 14.47 5.13
N PRO A 88 -2.16 15.57 5.84
CA PRO A 88 -0.79 15.89 6.21
C PRO A 88 -0.19 14.82 7.13
N GLU A 89 -0.95 14.27 8.07
CA GLU A 89 -0.49 13.22 8.97
C GLU A 89 -0.12 11.94 8.23
N MET A 90 -0.92 11.57 7.22
CA MET A 90 -0.65 10.40 6.37
C MET A 90 0.58 10.62 5.49
N ARG A 91 0.77 11.85 5.00
CA ARG A 91 1.95 12.20 4.22
C ARG A 91 3.22 12.10 5.06
N ASP A 92 3.19 12.56 6.31
CA ASP A 92 4.33 12.45 7.21
C ASP A 92 4.73 10.98 7.45
N TRP A 93 3.77 10.08 7.60
CA TRP A 93 4.04 8.65 7.72
C TRP A 93 4.66 8.06 6.45
N GLY A 94 4.15 8.42 5.27
CA GLY A 94 4.74 7.95 4.03
C GLY A 94 6.15 8.53 3.79
N LEU A 95 6.43 9.76 4.22
CA LEU A 95 7.79 10.31 4.19
C LEU A 95 8.76 9.51 5.07
N MET A 96 8.34 9.13 6.28
CA MET A 96 9.15 8.26 7.15
C MET A 96 9.48 6.91 6.48
N MET A 97 8.53 6.33 5.74
CA MET A 97 8.77 5.10 4.96
C MET A 97 9.79 5.33 3.84
N MET A 98 9.74 6.48 3.15
CA MET A 98 10.70 6.80 2.09
C MET A 98 12.11 7.00 2.64
N GLU A 99 12.26 7.63 3.81
CA GLU A 99 13.55 7.76 4.50
C GLU A 99 14.14 6.37 4.85
N GLU A 100 13.32 5.45 5.35
CA GLU A 100 13.74 4.07 5.62
C GLU A 100 14.19 3.35 4.34
N ARG A 101 13.45 3.55 3.24
CA ARG A 101 13.80 3.00 1.93
C ARG A 101 15.13 3.53 1.41
N GLU A 102 15.37 4.83 1.48
CA GLU A 102 16.64 5.42 1.05
C GLU A 102 17.82 4.85 1.86
N ALA A 103 17.64 4.68 3.18
CA ALA A 103 18.62 4.04 4.03
C ALA A 103 18.87 2.58 3.62
N PHE A 104 17.82 1.82 3.29
CA PHE A 104 17.92 0.45 2.80
C PHE A 104 18.67 0.37 1.45
N GLN A 105 18.38 1.26 0.50
CA GLN A 105 19.08 1.30 -0.78
C GLN A 105 20.56 1.64 -0.62
N ALA A 106 20.88 2.65 0.19
CA ALA A 106 22.25 3.03 0.48
C ALA A 106 23.05 1.90 1.15
N ALA A 107 22.42 1.12 2.04
CA ALA A 107 23.03 -0.05 2.66
C ALA A 107 23.28 -1.18 1.65
N THR A 108 22.31 -1.44 0.76
CA THR A 108 22.43 -2.48 -0.28
C THR A 108 23.55 -2.16 -1.26
N SER A 109 23.65 -0.91 -1.74
CA SER A 109 24.73 -0.49 -2.65
C SER A 109 26.12 -0.55 -1.99
N LYS A 110 26.24 -0.27 -0.69
CA LYS A 110 27.52 -0.43 0.04
C LYS A 110 27.95 -1.88 0.18
N GLY A 111 27.00 -2.78 0.48
CA GLY A 111 27.27 -4.22 0.59
C GLY A 111 27.74 -4.83 -0.72
N GLU A 112 27.21 -4.39 -1.86
CA GLU A 112 27.66 -4.81 -3.19
C GLU A 112 29.11 -4.39 -3.48
N ILE A 113 29.49 -3.15 -3.13
CA ILE A 113 30.85 -2.62 -3.34
C ILE A 113 31.88 -3.37 -2.48
N GLU A 114 31.61 -3.62 -1.20
CA GLU A 114 32.54 -4.37 -0.34
C GLU A 114 32.72 -5.82 -0.80
N ASN A 115 31.64 -6.48 -1.22
CA ASN A 115 31.69 -7.87 -1.66
C ASN A 115 32.49 -8.03 -2.97
N ASP A 116 32.48 -7.02 -3.85
CA ASP A 116 33.29 -6.97 -5.08
C ASP A 116 34.78 -6.73 -4.78
N LEU A 117 35.09 -5.85 -3.82
CA LEU A 117 36.47 -5.58 -3.38
C LEU A 117 37.15 -6.79 -2.72
N THR A 118 36.39 -7.63 -2.01
CA THR A 118 36.92 -8.84 -1.35
C THR A 118 37.09 -10.05 -2.26
N LYS A 119 36.64 -9.99 -3.53
CA LYS A 119 36.73 -11.08 -4.51
C LYS A 119 38.00 -11.04 -5.38
N THR A 120 38.96 -10.19 -5.04
CA THR A 120 40.26 -10.05 -5.74
C THR A 120 41.41 -10.53 -4.86
#